data_AF-A0A537ZRQ6-F1
#
_entry.id   AF-A0A537ZRQ6-F1
#
_cell.length_a   1.000
_cell.length_b   1.000
_cell.length_c   1.000
_cell.angle_alpha   90.00
_cell.angle_beta   90.00
_cell.angle_gamma   90.00
#
_symmetry.space_group_name_H-M   'P 1'
#
loop_
_entity.id
_entity.type
_entity.pdbx_description
1 polymer ?
#
loop_
_entity_poly.entity_id
_entity_poly.type
_entity_poly.pdbx_seq_one_letter_code
_entity_poly.pdbx_strand_id
1 'polypeptide(L)'
;MTWIRNTSRHPDEEVRELVRFATEGIDMDRVCVNVKGGHGLRARAYDGVPSISNAPRRARYLVTIKIGNGVSYPVPPHNRNGKAPHEVGPRNRFPFFSYADWREWLVTAAAHEAHHIHQYREGKKRSELDCERFAKTALTRYRGTVLRG
;
A
#
# COMPACT_ATOMS: atom_id res chain seq x y z
N MET A 1 -0.55 -18.93 -2.54
CA MET A 1 -0.40 -18.13 -3.78
C MET A 1 -1.07 -16.77 -3.64
N THR A 2 -0.31 -15.72 -3.93
CA THR A 2 -0.80 -14.34 -4.09
C THR A 2 -1.11 -14.09 -5.56
N TRP A 3 -2.20 -13.41 -5.88
CA TRP A 3 -2.47 -12.92 -7.23
C TRP A 3 -2.24 -11.42 -7.29
N ILE A 4 -1.41 -10.96 -8.22
CA ILE A 4 -1.17 -9.53 -8.45
C ILE A 4 -1.66 -9.23 -9.87
N ARG A 5 -2.63 -8.33 -9.98
CA ARG A 5 -3.21 -7.90 -11.24
C ARG A 5 -2.95 -6.41 -11.43
N ASN A 6 -2.23 -6.05 -12.48
CA ASN A 6 -2.03 -4.67 -12.86
C ASN A 6 -2.98 -4.28 -14.00
N THR A 7 -3.72 -3.21 -13.80
CA THR A 7 -4.57 -2.54 -14.81
C THR A 7 -4.29 -1.04 -14.83
N SER A 8 -3.18 -0.61 -14.24
CA SER A 8 -2.67 0.75 -14.36
C SER A 8 -1.86 0.91 -15.65
N ARG A 9 -1.37 2.13 -15.91
CA ARG A 9 -0.49 2.43 -17.06
C ARG A 9 0.98 2.05 -16.83
N HIS A 10 1.33 1.58 -15.63
CA HIS A 10 2.72 1.29 -15.26
C HIS A 10 3.12 -0.14 -15.65
N PRO A 11 4.43 -0.44 -15.85
CA PRO A 11 4.88 -1.77 -16.26
C PRO A 11 4.44 -2.87 -15.30
N ASP A 12 3.91 -3.98 -15.84
CA ASP A 12 3.33 -5.07 -15.03
C ASP A 12 4.38 -5.81 -14.17
N GLU A 13 5.56 -6.08 -14.73
CA GLU A 13 6.65 -6.72 -13.99
C GLU A 13 7.11 -5.88 -12.80
N GLU A 14 7.40 -4.60 -13.04
CA GLU A 14 7.81 -3.65 -12.01
C GLU A 14 6.75 -3.50 -10.91
N VAL A 15 5.47 -3.40 -11.28
CA VAL A 15 4.37 -3.37 -10.29
C VAL A 15 4.35 -4.64 -9.44
N ARG A 16 4.52 -5.82 -10.05
CA ARG A 16 4.54 -7.09 -9.32
C ARG A 16 5.73 -7.19 -8.36
N GLU A 17 6.90 -6.75 -8.80
CA GLU A 17 8.10 -6.72 -7.97
C GLU A 17 7.94 -5.78 -6.78
N LEU A 18 7.46 -4.56 -7.00
CA LEU A 18 7.23 -3.58 -5.93
C LEU A 18 6.18 -4.07 -4.93
N VAL A 19 5.10 -4.70 -5.38
CA VAL A 19 4.10 -5.29 -4.47
C VAL A 19 4.73 -6.41 -3.66
N ARG A 20 5.46 -7.34 -4.27
CA ARG A 20 6.13 -8.43 -3.53
C ARG A 20 7.11 -7.89 -2.50
N PHE A 21 7.95 -6.94 -2.91
CA PHE A 21 8.91 -6.25 -2.05
C PHE A 21 8.22 -5.59 -0.85
N ALA A 22 7.16 -4.84 -1.10
CA ALA A 22 6.44 -4.11 -0.07
C ALA A 22 5.76 -5.02 0.97
N THR A 23 5.35 -6.21 0.55
CA THR A 23 4.62 -7.17 1.39
C THR A 23 5.51 -8.25 2.02
N GLU A 24 6.83 -8.12 1.90
CA GLU A 24 7.76 -9.07 2.51
C GLU A 24 7.54 -9.21 4.02
N GLY A 25 7.53 -10.45 4.52
CA GLY A 25 7.26 -10.76 5.92
C GLY A 25 5.77 -10.86 6.27
N ILE A 26 4.86 -10.65 5.32
CA ILE A 26 3.41 -10.86 5.49
C ILE A 26 2.97 -12.12 4.72
N ASP A 27 2.11 -12.93 5.34
CA ASP A 27 1.46 -14.03 4.66
C ASP A 27 0.43 -13.52 3.64
N MET A 28 0.82 -13.55 2.37
CA MET A 28 0.01 -13.12 1.23
C MET A 28 -0.72 -14.29 0.54
N ASP A 29 -0.73 -15.50 1.10
CA ASP A 29 -1.46 -16.64 0.53
C ASP A 29 -2.95 -16.31 0.33
N ARG A 30 -3.57 -16.66 -0.78
CA ARG A 30 -4.99 -16.35 -1.05
C ARG A 30 -5.36 -14.86 -1.01
N VAL A 31 -4.40 -13.96 -1.15
CA VAL A 31 -4.64 -12.52 -1.30
C VAL A 31 -4.62 -12.16 -2.79
N CYS A 32 -5.64 -11.43 -3.25
CA CYS A 32 -5.64 -10.80 -4.56
C CYS A 32 -5.31 -9.32 -4.41
N VAL A 33 -4.26 -8.84 -5.07
CA VAL A 33 -3.88 -7.42 -5.14
C VAL A 33 -4.21 -6.91 -6.53
N ASN A 34 -5.15 -5.96 -6.59
CA ASN A 34 -5.55 -5.29 -7.82
C ASN A 34 -4.96 -3.87 -7.84
N VAL A 35 -3.92 -3.67 -8.64
CA VAL A 35 -3.33 -2.37 -8.92
C VAL A 35 -4.05 -1.76 -10.13
N LYS A 36 -4.59 -0.55 -9.98
CA LYS A 36 -5.50 0.08 -10.95
C LYS A 36 -5.10 1.51 -11.25
N GLY A 37 -5.41 1.97 -12.47
CA GLY A 37 -5.36 3.39 -12.83
C GLY A 37 -6.57 4.19 -12.32
N GLY A 38 -6.67 5.45 -12.77
CA GLY A 38 -7.79 6.38 -12.53
C GLY A 38 -7.32 7.72 -11.96
N HIS A 39 -8.19 8.49 -11.30
CA HIS A 39 -7.79 9.76 -10.66
C HIS A 39 -7.31 9.61 -9.20
N GLY A 40 -6.18 10.22 -8.84
CA GLY A 40 -5.68 10.31 -7.47
C GLY A 40 -5.07 9.03 -6.89
N LEU A 41 -4.60 9.13 -5.64
CA LEU A 41 -4.02 8.03 -4.86
C LEU A 41 -5.05 7.45 -3.89
N ARG A 42 -5.16 6.12 -3.83
CA ARG A 42 -6.03 5.42 -2.88
C ARG A 42 -5.61 3.97 -2.71
N ALA A 43 -5.72 3.42 -1.51
CA ALA A 43 -5.60 2.00 -1.28
C ALA A 43 -6.72 1.51 -0.33
N ARG A 44 -6.97 0.20 -0.35
CA ARG A 44 -7.88 -0.46 0.60
C ARG A 44 -7.66 -1.98 0.62
N ALA A 45 -7.58 -2.54 1.81
CA ALA A 45 -7.73 -3.95 2.11
C ALA A 45 -9.20 -4.30 2.44
N TYR A 46 -9.60 -5.50 2.08
CA TYR A 46 -10.92 -6.06 2.34
C TYR A 46 -10.77 -7.40 3.08
N ASP A 47 -11.47 -7.50 4.20
CA ASP A 47 -11.66 -8.74 4.96
C ASP A 47 -12.80 -9.54 4.32
N GLY A 48 -12.43 -10.52 3.50
CA GLY A 48 -13.34 -11.11 2.51
C GLY A 48 -13.24 -10.43 1.14
N VAL A 49 -13.63 -11.15 0.09
CA VAL A 49 -13.69 -10.64 -1.29
C VAL A 49 -15.12 -10.17 -1.59
N PRO A 50 -15.34 -8.88 -1.91
CA PRO A 50 -16.67 -8.41 -2.31
C PRO A 50 -17.20 -9.18 -3.52
N SER A 51 -18.51 -9.48 -3.56
CA SER A 51 -19.15 -10.28 -4.61
C SER A 51 -18.98 -9.69 -6.02
N ILE A 52 -18.91 -8.37 -6.12
CA ILE A 52 -18.68 -7.62 -7.38
C ILE A 52 -17.21 -7.64 -7.85
N SER A 53 -16.30 -8.21 -7.07
CA SER A 53 -14.87 -8.22 -7.38
C SER A 53 -14.54 -9.24 -8.48
N ASN A 54 -13.58 -8.89 -9.34
CA ASN A 54 -13.00 -9.80 -10.33
C ASN A 54 -11.84 -10.66 -9.75
N ALA A 55 -11.69 -10.71 -8.43
CA ALA A 55 -10.68 -11.54 -7.78
C ALA A 55 -10.96 -13.04 -8.02
N PRO A 56 -9.93 -13.90 -8.09
CA PRO A 56 -10.12 -15.33 -8.24
C PRO A 56 -11.02 -15.91 -7.14
N ARG A 57 -11.86 -16.91 -7.47
CA ARG A 57 -12.79 -17.55 -6.51
C ARG A 57 -12.11 -18.12 -5.26
N ARG A 58 -10.82 -18.46 -5.35
CA ARG A 58 -10.01 -18.99 -4.24
C ARG A 58 -9.37 -17.89 -3.38
N ALA A 59 -9.50 -16.62 -3.76
CA ALA A 59 -9.03 -15.51 -2.95
C ALA A 59 -9.94 -15.35 -1.73
N ARG A 60 -9.30 -15.20 -0.57
CA ARG A 60 -9.97 -14.93 0.71
C ARG A 60 -9.98 -13.43 1.01
N TYR A 61 -8.97 -12.72 0.54
CA TYR A 61 -8.81 -11.30 0.77
C TYR A 61 -8.57 -10.56 -0.54
N LEU A 62 -8.96 -9.28 -0.55
CA LEU A 62 -8.70 -8.37 -1.66
C LEU A 62 -7.95 -7.15 -1.14
N VAL A 63 -6.95 -6.72 -1.89
CA VAL A 63 -6.33 -5.41 -1.78
C VAL A 63 -6.55 -4.68 -3.09
N THR A 64 -7.01 -3.44 -3.04
CA THR A 64 -7.08 -2.56 -4.22
C THR A 64 -6.15 -1.37 -4.01
N ILE A 65 -5.27 -1.11 -4.96
CA ILE A 65 -4.36 0.03 -4.93
C ILE A 65 -4.56 0.83 -6.22
N LYS A 66 -4.73 2.14 -6.08
CA LYS A 66 -4.89 3.08 -7.17
C LYS A 66 -3.62 3.89 -7.33
N ILE A 67 -3.04 3.83 -8.53
CA ILE A 67 -1.93 4.66 -8.97
C ILE A 67 -2.48 5.52 -10.09
N GLY A 68 -2.97 6.70 -9.71
CA GLY A 68 -3.79 7.53 -10.59
C GLY A 68 -3.07 8.70 -11.23
N ASN A 69 -3.67 9.21 -12.30
CA ASN A 69 -3.38 10.51 -12.88
C ASN A 69 -3.88 11.64 -11.96
N GLY A 70 -3.49 12.88 -12.24
CA GLY A 70 -3.87 14.05 -11.44
C GLY A 70 -3.11 14.15 -10.12
N VAL A 71 -1.99 13.43 -9.99
CA VAL A 71 -1.09 13.48 -8.84
C VAL A 71 0.21 14.11 -9.31
N SER A 72 0.54 15.27 -8.75
CA SER A 72 1.83 15.92 -8.96
C SER A 72 2.83 15.37 -7.96
N TYR A 73 3.87 14.73 -8.48
CA TYR A 73 5.01 14.31 -7.69
C TYR A 73 6.12 15.39 -7.77
N PRO A 74 6.89 15.63 -6.69
CA PRO A 74 6.82 14.93 -5.41
C PRO A 74 5.60 15.32 -4.56
N VAL A 75 5.02 14.35 -3.86
CA VAL A 75 3.97 14.57 -2.87
C VAL A 75 4.62 14.99 -1.55
N PRO A 76 4.24 16.15 -0.96
CA PRO A 76 4.85 16.66 0.26
C PRO A 76 4.50 15.80 1.49
N PRO A 77 5.27 15.94 2.59
CA PRO A 77 5.01 15.25 3.84
C PRO A 77 3.59 15.46 4.36
N HIS A 78 2.86 14.37 4.55
CA HIS A 78 1.54 14.36 5.18
C HIS A 78 1.37 13.12 6.07
N ASN A 79 0.58 13.23 7.13
CA ASN A 79 0.20 12.08 7.94
C ASN A 79 -1.05 11.40 7.35
N ARG A 80 -1.51 10.32 8.00
CA ARG A 80 -2.72 9.57 7.65
C ARG A 80 -3.97 10.44 7.42
N ASN A 81 -4.11 11.54 8.15
CA ASN A 81 -5.27 12.43 8.06
C ASN A 81 -5.11 13.51 6.98
N GLY A 82 -4.08 13.40 6.13
CA GLY A 82 -3.77 14.38 5.10
C GLY A 82 -3.22 15.70 5.65
N LYS A 83 -2.72 15.71 6.90
CA LYS A 83 -2.19 16.92 7.55
C LYS A 83 -0.68 17.00 7.43
N ALA A 84 -0.18 18.19 7.09
CA ALA A 84 1.23 18.50 7.06
C ALA A 84 1.82 18.57 8.49
N PRO A 85 3.16 18.44 8.65
CA PRO A 85 3.80 18.47 9.97
C PRO A 85 3.48 19.71 10.81
N HIS A 86 3.38 20.89 10.20
CA HIS A 86 3.09 22.14 10.91
C HIS A 86 1.61 22.28 11.31
N GLU A 87 0.71 21.47 10.75
CA GLU A 87 -0.72 21.48 11.08
C GLU A 87 -1.07 20.61 12.29
N VAL A 88 -0.12 19.81 12.78
CA VAL A 88 -0.37 18.86 13.88
C VAL A 88 0.56 19.11 15.06
N GLY A 89 -0.01 19.05 16.26
CA GLY A 89 0.74 19.24 17.49
C GLY A 89 1.57 18.01 17.89
N PRO A 90 2.31 18.09 19.01
CA PRO A 90 3.23 17.06 19.48
C PRO A 90 2.57 15.72 19.84
N ARG A 91 1.22 15.66 19.89
CA ARG A 91 0.46 14.44 20.15
C ARG A 91 0.23 13.59 18.89
N ASN A 92 0.63 14.04 17.69
CA ASN A 92 0.55 13.23 16.48
C ASN A 92 1.47 12.01 16.59
N ARG A 93 0.88 10.82 16.52
CA ARG A 93 1.62 9.55 16.59
C ARG A 93 1.90 8.94 15.21
N PHE A 94 1.22 9.43 14.18
CA PHE A 94 1.32 8.87 12.83
C PHE A 94 2.60 9.35 12.14
N PRO A 95 3.34 8.47 11.44
CA PRO A 95 4.46 8.90 10.63
C PRO A 95 3.99 9.82 9.50
N PHE A 96 4.89 10.68 9.03
CA PHE A 96 4.66 11.46 7.82
C PHE A 96 5.24 10.73 6.61
N PHE A 97 4.50 10.76 5.51
CA PHE A 97 4.90 10.23 4.22
C PHE A 97 5.05 11.34 3.21
N SER A 98 6.12 11.24 2.42
CA SER A 98 6.33 11.97 1.18
C SER A 98 6.63 10.94 0.11
N TYR A 99 6.29 11.24 -1.14
CA TYR A 99 6.52 10.34 -2.27
C TYR A 99 7.22 11.10 -3.39
N ALA A 100 8.40 10.65 -3.78
CA ALA A 100 9.12 11.20 -4.93
C ALA A 100 8.46 10.81 -6.26
N ASP A 101 7.83 9.62 -6.31
CA ASP A 101 7.17 9.11 -7.50
C ASP A 101 6.05 8.10 -7.16
N TRP A 102 5.49 7.51 -8.22
CA TRP A 102 4.43 6.51 -8.12
C TRP A 102 4.88 5.20 -7.47
N ARG A 103 6.17 4.86 -7.52
CA ARG A 103 6.74 3.62 -6.97
C ARG A 103 6.74 3.70 -5.46
N GLU A 104 7.18 4.83 -4.91
CA GLU A 104 7.17 5.07 -3.46
C GLU A 104 5.75 5.03 -2.88
N TRP A 105 4.78 5.59 -3.61
CA TRP A 105 3.37 5.44 -3.27
C TRP A 105 2.94 3.96 -3.29
N LEU A 106 3.22 3.23 -4.36
CA LEU A 106 2.83 1.82 -4.48
C LEU A 106 3.42 0.98 -3.35
N VAL A 107 4.71 1.14 -3.04
CA VAL A 107 5.37 0.40 -1.96
C VAL A 107 4.71 0.69 -0.63
N THR A 108 4.45 1.98 -0.35
CA THR A 108 3.83 2.40 0.90
C THR A 108 2.41 1.85 1.02
N ALA A 109 1.60 2.02 -0.02
CA ALA A 109 0.22 1.55 -0.06
C ALA A 109 0.13 0.02 0.06
N ALA A 110 0.94 -0.73 -0.70
CA ALA A 110 0.93 -2.18 -0.66
C ALA A 110 1.32 -2.71 0.72
N ALA A 111 2.36 -2.13 1.35
CA ALA A 111 2.79 -2.50 2.68
C ALA A 111 1.71 -2.19 3.73
N HIS A 112 1.10 -1.00 3.68
CA HIS A 112 0.03 -0.61 4.60
C HIS A 112 -1.13 -1.60 4.53
N GLU A 113 -1.64 -1.87 3.32
CA GLU A 113 -2.80 -2.75 3.15
C GLU A 113 -2.48 -4.23 3.44
N ALA A 114 -1.26 -4.68 3.17
CA ALA A 114 -0.84 -6.03 3.56
C ALA A 114 -0.81 -6.19 5.08
N HIS A 115 -0.41 -5.17 5.82
CA HIS A 115 -0.46 -5.23 7.29
C HIS A 115 -1.91 -5.29 7.82
N HIS A 116 -2.87 -4.68 7.12
CA HIS A 116 -4.29 -4.93 7.42
C HIS A 116 -4.70 -6.38 7.15
N ILE A 117 -4.24 -7.00 6.05
CA ILE A 117 -4.49 -8.44 5.80
C ILE A 117 -3.95 -9.29 6.94
N HIS A 118 -2.74 -8.99 7.42
CA HIS A 118 -2.15 -9.65 8.58
C HIS A 118 -3.05 -9.53 9.81
N GLN A 119 -3.54 -8.32 10.11
CA GLN A 119 -4.48 -8.09 11.21
C GLN A 119 -5.78 -8.89 11.05
N TYR A 120 -6.34 -8.96 9.83
CA TYR A 120 -7.57 -9.73 9.57
C TYR A 120 -7.36 -11.23 9.76
N ARG A 121 -6.24 -11.76 9.26
CA ARG A 121 -5.90 -13.19 9.39
C ARG A 121 -5.77 -13.63 10.84
N GLU A 122 -5.08 -12.83 11.64
CA GLU A 122 -4.80 -13.17 13.03
C GLU A 122 -5.91 -12.75 14.00
N GLY A 123 -7.03 -12.20 13.50
CA GLY A 123 -8.12 -11.68 14.34
C GLY A 123 -7.69 -10.53 15.26
N LYS A 124 -6.62 -9.82 14.89
CA LYS A 124 -6.07 -8.70 15.66
C LYS A 124 -6.93 -7.45 15.51
N LYS A 125 -6.85 -6.56 16.51
CA LYS A 125 -7.45 -5.23 16.41
C LYS A 125 -6.86 -4.48 15.21
N ARG A 126 -7.73 -3.86 14.42
CA ARG A 126 -7.33 -3.02 13.28
C ARG A 126 -6.59 -1.78 13.80
N SER A 127 -5.28 -1.75 13.61
CA SER A 127 -4.39 -0.70 14.09
C SER A 127 -3.74 -0.01 12.90
N GLU A 128 -4.24 1.18 12.60
CA GLU A 128 -3.76 2.02 11.51
C GLU A 128 -2.34 2.52 11.78
N LEU A 129 -2.04 2.80 13.05
CA LEU A 129 -0.71 3.24 13.43
C LEU A 129 0.34 2.15 13.14
N ASP A 130 0.01 0.88 13.38
CA ASP A 130 0.92 -0.22 13.08
C ASP A 130 1.05 -0.46 11.57
N CYS A 131 -0.03 -0.31 10.81
CA CYS A 131 0.01 -0.36 9.34
C CYS A 131 0.92 0.75 8.78
N GLU A 132 0.78 1.98 9.27
CA GLU A 132 1.62 3.10 8.85
C GLU A 132 3.09 2.91 9.26
N ARG A 133 3.36 2.34 10.43
CA ARG A 133 4.74 2.00 10.83
C ARG A 133 5.36 0.95 9.92
N PHE A 134 4.61 -0.11 9.60
CA PHE A 134 5.07 -1.14 8.68
C PHE A 134 5.33 -0.56 7.29
N ALA A 135 4.41 0.26 6.77
CA ALA A 135 4.56 0.95 5.50
C ALA A 135 5.77 1.91 5.49
N LYS A 136 6.02 2.62 6.59
CA LYS A 136 7.20 3.49 6.74
C LYS A 136 8.49 2.69 6.67
N THR A 137 8.55 1.54 7.33
CA THR A 137 9.70 0.63 7.25
C THR A 137 9.90 0.14 5.82
N ALA A 138 8.84 -0.31 5.12
CA ALA A 138 8.92 -0.76 3.74
C ALA A 138 9.43 0.34 2.79
N LEU A 139 8.92 1.57 2.92
CA LEU A 139 9.39 2.72 2.13
C LEU A 139 10.87 3.04 2.40
N THR A 140 11.31 3.02 3.66
CA THR A 140 12.72 3.22 4.01
C THR A 140 13.62 2.16 3.39
N ARG A 141 13.21 0.88 3.41
CA ARG A 141 13.95 -0.20 2.74
C ARG A 141 14.05 0.04 1.24
N TYR A 142 12.93 0.38 0.58
CA TYR A 142 12.90 0.66 -0.86
C TYR A 142 13.84 1.80 -1.24
N ARG A 143 13.81 2.92 -0.51
CA ARG A 143 14.75 4.02 -0.73
C ARG A 143 16.20 3.57 -0.56
N GLY A 144 16.47 2.68 0.41
CA GLY A 144 17.78 2.08 0.61
C GLY A 144 18.26 1.19 -0.54
N THR A 145 17.37 0.58 -1.32
CA THR A 145 17.75 -0.21 -2.50
C THR A 145 18.03 0.67 -3.71
N VAL A 146 17.23 1.73 -3.91
CA VAL A 146 17.42 2.68 -5.02
C VAL A 146 18.72 3.47 -4.86
N LEU A 147 19.12 3.82 -3.63
CA LEU A 147 20.38 4.53 -3.38
C LEU A 147 21.64 3.66 -3.55
N ARG A 148 21.49 2.35 -3.76
CA ARG A 148 22.60 1.40 -3.92
C ARG A 148 22.76 0.87 -5.35
N GLY A 149 21.83 1.18 -6.24
CA GLY A 149 21.89 0.86 -7.67
C GLY A 149 22.23 2.09 -8.49
#